data_AF-A0A2W3Z8U9-F1
#
_entry.id   AF-A0A2W3Z8U9-F1
#
_cell.length_a   1.000
_cell.length_b   1.000
_cell.length_c   1.000
_cell.angle_alpha   90.00
_cell.angle_beta   90.00
_cell.angle_gamma   90.00
#
_symmetry.space_group_name_H-M   'P 1'
#
loop_
_entity.id
_entity.type
_entity.pdbx_description
1 polymer ?
#
loop_
_entity_poly.entity_id
_entity_poly.type
_entity_poly.pdbx_seq_one_letter_code
_entity_poly.pdbx_strand_id
1 'polypeptide(L)' 'MISMNNRMTQQELADKVGVSRQTIIQLERIRYNPSLLLAHDIAAVF' A
#
# COMPACT_ATOMS: atom_id res chain seq x y z
N MET A 1 4.78 -8.50 -1.60
CA MET A 1 5.62 -8.42 -2.82
C MET A 1 5.00 -7.34 -3.69
N ILE A 2 5.34 -6.10 -3.39
CA ILE A 2 5.10 -4.95 -4.28
C ILE A 2 6.50 -4.43 -4.62
N SER A 3 7.00 -4.82 -5.78
CA SER A 3 8.30 -4.37 -6.28
C SER A 3 8.16 -4.13 -7.77
N MET A 4 7.93 -2.89 -8.15
CA MET A 4 8.17 -2.40 -9.51
C MET A 4 9.03 -1.13 -9.42
N ASN A 5 10.32 -1.34 -9.66
CA ASN A 5 11.35 -0.39 -10.08
C ASN A 5 11.77 0.80 -9.19
N ASN A 6 11.22 0.98 -8.00
CA ASN A 6 11.85 1.79 -6.95
C ASN A 6 11.73 1.06 -5.62
N ARG A 7 12.80 0.98 -4.82
CA ARG A 7 12.83 0.28 -3.52
C ARG A 7 12.02 1.05 -2.45
N MET A 8 10.76 1.34 -2.73
CA MET A 8 9.85 1.97 -1.78
C MET A 8 9.51 0.95 -0.69
N THR A 9 9.80 1.33 0.55
CA THR A 9 9.49 0.57 1.74
C THR A 9 7.97 0.61 2.02
N GLN A 10 7.49 -0.34 2.83
CA GLN A 10 6.10 -0.35 3.27
C GLN A 10 5.70 0.91 4.04
N GLN A 11 6.65 1.53 4.75
CA GLN A 11 6.39 2.79 5.48
C GLN A 11 6.20 3.93 4.49
N GLU A 12 7.06 4.05 3.47
CA GLU A 12 6.93 5.10 2.45
C GLU A 12 5.64 4.97 1.64
N LEU A 13 5.20 3.74 1.32
CA LEU A 13 3.89 3.52 0.69
C LEU A 13 2.77 3.98 1.63
N ALA A 14 2.84 3.61 2.91
CA ALA A 14 1.84 3.97 3.91
C ALA A 14 1.72 5.49 4.07
N ASP A 15 2.86 6.19 4.10
CA ASP A 15 2.93 7.64 4.20
C ASP A 15 2.34 8.32 2.95
N LYS A 16 2.60 7.77 1.75
CA LYS A 16 2.07 8.30 0.49
C LYS A 16 0.56 8.14 0.33
N VAL A 17 0.00 7.03 0.81
CA VAL A 17 -1.45 6.73 0.68
C VAL A 17 -2.23 7.04 1.97
N GLY A 18 -1.58 7.66 2.96
CA GLY A 18 -2.23 8.17 4.18
C GLY A 18 -2.76 7.08 5.12
N VAL A 19 -2.13 5.91 5.17
CA VAL A 19 -2.52 4.81 6.05
C VAL A 19 -1.39 4.38 6.98
N SER A 20 -1.69 3.51 7.95
CA SER A 20 -0.65 2.93 8.78
C SER A 20 0.17 1.87 8.01
N ARG A 21 1.44 1.70 8.37
CA ARG A 21 2.26 0.58 7.87
C ARG A 21 1.60 -0.77 8.16
N GLN A 22 0.87 -0.90 9.27
CA GLN A 22 0.15 -2.13 9.60
C GLN A 22 -0.98 -2.43 8.62
N THR A 23 -1.65 -1.40 8.08
CA THR A 23 -2.65 -1.51 7.02
C THR A 23 -2.01 -2.08 5.75
N ILE A 24 -0.86 -1.56 5.31
CA ILE A 24 -0.11 -2.09 4.17
C ILE A 24 0.27 -3.56 4.39
N ILE A 25 0.75 -3.92 5.58
CA ILE A 25 1.08 -5.32 5.94
C ILE A 25 -0.16 -6.24 5.86
N GLN A 26 -1.34 -5.76 6.27
CA GLN A 26 -2.57 -6.55 6.20
C GLN A 26 -3.07 -6.72 4.76
N LEU A 27 -2.94 -5.68 3.93
CA LEU A 27 -3.24 -5.72 2.51
C LEU A 27 -2.34 -6.71 1.77
N GLU A 28 -1.02 -6.67 2.00
CA GLU A 28 -0.08 -7.60 1.37
C GLU A 28 -0.31 -9.06 1.79
N ARG A 29 -0.86 -9.27 2.99
CA ARG A 29 -1.20 -10.61 3.49
C ARG A 29 -2.59 -11.07 3.00
N ILE A 30 -3.26 -10.29 2.14
CA ILE A 30 -4.63 -10.54 1.62
C ILE A 30 -5.64 -10.72 2.78
N ARG A 31 -5.35 -10.13 3.94
CA ARG A 31 -6.21 -10.22 5.14
C ARG A 31 -7.14 -9.02 5.29
N TYR A 32 -7.07 -8.07 4.37
CA TYR A 32 -7.91 -6.90 4.35
C TYR A 32 -8.35 -6.60 2.93
N ASN A 33 -9.65 -6.42 2.72
CA ASN A 33 -10.17 -5.94 1.45
C ASN A 33 -10.06 -4.40 1.45
N PRO A 34 -9.15 -3.78 0.67
CA PRO A 34 -9.04 -2.33 0.65
C PRO A 34 -10.34 -1.70 0.17
N SER A 35 -10.60 -0.47 0.63
CA SER A 35 -11.63 0.35 -0.01
C SER A 35 -11.23 0.68 -1.45
N LEU A 36 -12.21 0.99 -2.30
CA LEU A 36 -11.94 1.43 -3.67
C LEU A 36 -11.00 2.64 -3.72
N LEU A 37 -11.15 3.57 -2.78
CA LEU A 37 -10.28 4.73 -2.62
C LEU A 37 -8.84 4.31 -2.34
N LEU A 38 -8.62 3.39 -1.40
CA LEU A 38 -7.28 2.91 -1.07
C LEU A 38 -6.64 2.14 -2.22
N ALA A 39 -7.42 1.36 -2.97
CA ALA A 39 -6.94 0.70 -4.18
C ALA A 39 -6.54 1.70 -5.27
N HIS A 40 -7.33 2.77 -5.45
CA HIS A 40 -7.03 3.87 -6.35
C HIS A 40 -5.75 4.61 -5.94
N ASP A 41 -5.60 4.95 -4.67
CA ASP A 41 -4.44 5.70 -4.17
C ASP A 41 -3.15 4.88 -4.24
N ILE A 42 -3.22 3.58 -3.97
CA ILE A 42 -2.12 2.64 -4.19
C ILE A 42 -1.77 2.58 -5.69
N ALA A 43 -2.76 2.45 -6.57
CA ALA A 43 -2.53 2.42 -8.02
C ALA A 43 -1.96 3.74 -8.56
N ALA A 44 -2.27 4.89 -7.96
CA ALA A 44 -1.71 6.18 -8.34
C ALA A 44 -0.24 6.37 -7.90
N VAL A 45 0.26 5.53 -6.99
CA VAL A 45 1.65 5.54 -6.51
C VAL A 45 2.56 4.63 -7.35
N PHE A 46 1.99 3.67 -8.09
CA PHE A 46 2.70 2.72 -8.97
C PHE A 46 2.60 3.10 -10.45
#